data_AF-A0A9Q8L8S7-F1
#
_entry.id   AF-A0A9Q8L8S7-F1
#
_cell.length_a   1.000
_cell.length_b   1.000
_cell.length_c   1.000
_cell.angle_alpha   90.00
_cell.angle_beta   90.00
_cell.angle_gamma   90.00
#
_symmetry.space_group_name_H-M   'P 1'
#
loop_
_entity.id
_entity.type
_entity.pdbx_description
1 polymer ?
#
loop_
_entity_poly.entity_id
_entity_poly.type
_entity_poly.pdbx_seq_one_letter_code
_entity_poly.pdbx_strand_id
1 'polypeptide(L)'
;MYPLRQATLRCVRLVSTSRGPTLKHYSSSGRNLAQTSAAGEQISQTAKAEGGPAKGAMSAEMQSQVGKARNFEQAAQEIGQKMQSDPAAVSSEDAAYLKSREARAIGQGQPPADSISADAQRLASMNEGNTKLKDANDMDPAEQSAADRIENFENVAEQVAPKLATNPEQVTKDEADLLHSREQRAFGNTSKGGVASQAQSAVAENETKGSK
;
A
#
# COMPACT_ATOMS: atom_id res chain seq x y z
N MET A 1 53.07 -52.37 -33.33
CA MET A 1 53.99 -52.12 -34.47
C MET A 1 53.63 -50.75 -35.07
N TYR A 2 54.66 -49.90 -35.24
CA TYR A 2 54.73 -48.47 -35.63
C TYR A 2 54.14 -48.11 -37.03
N PRO A 3 54.09 -46.82 -37.51
CA PRO A 3 54.67 -45.56 -36.98
C PRO A 3 53.83 -44.24 -37.04
N LEU A 4 54.42 -43.22 -36.38
CA LEU A 4 54.34 -41.75 -36.49
C LEU A 4 53.86 -41.11 -37.82
N ARG A 5 53.15 -39.96 -37.70
CA ARG A 5 53.46 -38.72 -38.45
C ARG A 5 53.02 -37.46 -37.67
N GLN A 6 53.93 -36.49 -37.64
CA GLN A 6 53.81 -35.15 -37.05
C GLN A 6 52.95 -34.22 -37.92
N ALA A 7 52.41 -33.13 -37.33
CA ALA A 7 52.88 -31.75 -37.62
C ALA A 7 51.83 -30.64 -37.33
N THR A 8 52.29 -29.68 -36.54
CA THR A 8 52.10 -28.21 -36.63
C THR A 8 50.78 -27.55 -36.21
N LEU A 9 50.87 -26.96 -35.01
CA LEU A 9 50.17 -25.78 -34.53
C LEU A 9 50.35 -24.58 -35.49
N ARG A 10 49.25 -23.85 -35.78
CA ARG A 10 49.33 -22.45 -36.19
C ARG A 10 48.64 -21.58 -35.15
N CYS A 11 49.48 -21.02 -34.28
CA CYS A 11 49.15 -19.93 -33.38
C CYS A 11 49.23 -18.62 -34.19
N VAL A 12 48.10 -17.92 -34.37
CA VAL A 12 48.11 -16.56 -34.91
C VAL A 12 48.20 -15.60 -33.72
N ARG A 13 49.39 -15.01 -33.60
CA ARG A 13 49.76 -13.97 -32.64
C ARG A 13 49.32 -12.61 -33.20
N LEU A 14 48.37 -11.95 -32.55
CA LEU A 14 48.14 -10.51 -32.76
C LEU A 14 48.91 -9.73 -31.68
N VAL A 15 49.74 -8.82 -32.15
CA VAL A 15 50.71 -8.02 -31.39
C VAL A 15 50.06 -6.70 -30.97
N SER A 16 50.08 -6.48 -29.65
CA SER A 16 50.49 -5.26 -28.92
C SER A 16 50.22 -3.85 -29.49
N THR A 17 49.63 -3.02 -28.62
CA THR A 17 49.93 -1.60 -28.24
C THR A 17 48.61 -0.85 -28.04
N SER A 18 48.39 0.05 -27.07
CA SER A 18 49.11 0.48 -25.88
C SER A 18 48.18 1.37 -25.03
N ARG A 19 48.49 1.48 -23.73
CA ARG A 19 48.24 2.64 -22.84
C ARG A 19 46.79 2.96 -22.44
N GLY A 20 46.41 2.47 -21.26
CA GLY A 20 45.38 3.10 -20.43
C GLY A 20 45.87 4.42 -19.83
N PRO A 21 44.99 5.43 -19.67
CA PRO A 21 45.35 6.66 -18.98
C PRO A 21 45.32 6.46 -17.47
N THR A 22 46.35 7.03 -16.85
CA THR A 22 46.70 7.03 -15.44
C THR A 22 45.70 7.84 -14.62
N LEU A 23 45.28 7.28 -13.49
CA LEU A 23 44.58 7.99 -12.41
C LEU A 23 45.54 9.04 -11.83
N LYS A 24 45.29 10.33 -12.10
CA LYS A 24 45.93 11.44 -11.39
C LYS A 24 44.92 12.09 -10.47
N HIS A 25 45.20 11.98 -9.18
CA HIS A 25 44.62 12.76 -8.11
C HIS A 25 44.62 14.26 -8.46
N TYR A 26 43.49 14.92 -8.25
CA TYR A 26 43.44 16.36 -8.04
C TYR A 26 42.81 16.64 -6.68
N SER A 27 43.61 17.28 -5.83
CA SER A 27 43.22 17.82 -4.53
C SER A 27 42.01 18.73 -4.64
N SER A 28 41.18 18.63 -3.60
CA SER A 28 40.19 19.63 -3.22
C SER A 28 40.83 21.02 -3.09
N SER A 29 40.33 21.97 -3.87
CA SER A 29 40.43 23.40 -3.57
C SER A 29 39.20 24.07 -4.16
N GLY A 30 38.34 24.52 -3.25
CA GLY A 30 37.02 25.02 -3.57
C GLY A 30 37.06 26.26 -4.46
N ARG A 31 36.09 26.33 -5.38
CA ARG A 31 35.46 27.58 -5.82
C ARG A 31 33.98 27.29 -6.05
N ASN A 32 33.15 27.91 -5.22
CA ASN A 32 31.75 28.18 -5.52
C ASN A 32 31.68 28.85 -6.90
N LEU A 33 30.90 28.31 -7.84
CA LEU A 33 30.37 29.13 -8.93
C LEU A 33 29.09 28.48 -9.46
N ALA A 34 27.99 29.16 -9.18
CA ALA A 34 26.69 28.96 -9.79
C ALA A 34 26.81 29.01 -11.32
N GLN A 35 26.43 27.93 -12.01
CA GLN A 35 26.00 27.89 -13.42
C GLN A 35 25.72 26.44 -13.84
N THR A 36 24.61 25.87 -13.37
CA THR A 36 24.14 24.54 -13.83
C THR A 36 23.11 24.62 -14.96
N SER A 37 22.86 25.81 -15.53
CA SER A 37 21.91 26.00 -16.63
C SER A 37 22.53 25.84 -18.03
N ALA A 38 23.76 26.30 -18.25
CA ALA A 38 24.36 26.33 -19.58
C ALA A 38 24.82 24.95 -20.12
N ALA A 39 25.26 24.04 -19.24
CA ALA A 39 25.73 22.72 -19.66
C ALA A 39 24.59 21.83 -20.16
N GLY A 40 23.39 21.90 -19.55
CA GLY A 40 22.21 21.17 -20.01
C GLY A 40 21.72 21.65 -21.37
N GLU A 41 21.78 22.97 -21.63
CA GLU A 41 21.43 23.56 -22.92
C GLU A 41 22.43 23.20 -24.03
N GLN A 42 23.73 23.20 -23.73
CA GLN A 42 24.75 22.84 -24.71
C GLN A 42 24.67 21.36 -25.11
N ILE A 43 24.47 20.44 -24.14
CA ILE A 43 24.30 19.00 -24.41
C ILE A 43 23.03 18.75 -25.25
N SER A 44 21.93 19.47 -24.95
CA SER A 44 20.68 19.41 -25.72
C SER A 44 20.83 19.96 -27.14
N GLN A 45 21.66 20.98 -27.36
CA GLN A 45 21.92 21.54 -28.68
C GLN A 45 22.81 20.63 -29.54
N THR A 46 23.84 19.99 -28.99
CA THR A 46 24.63 18.98 -29.72
C THR A 46 23.81 17.75 -30.10
N ALA A 47 22.93 17.26 -29.22
CA ALA A 47 22.04 16.14 -29.54
C ALA A 47 21.00 16.47 -30.63
N LYS A 48 20.60 17.76 -30.74
CA LYS A 48 19.74 18.26 -31.83
C LYS A 48 20.50 18.41 -33.16
N ALA A 49 21.80 18.73 -33.13
CA ALA A 49 22.62 18.92 -34.33
C ALA A 49 23.10 17.60 -34.95
N GLU A 50 23.31 16.55 -34.15
CA GLU A 50 23.78 15.23 -34.61
C GLU A 50 22.67 14.25 -35.00
N GLY A 51 21.41 14.70 -35.03
CA GLY A 51 20.29 13.83 -35.40
C GLY A 51 20.16 12.64 -34.47
N GLY A 52 20.05 12.90 -33.15
CA GLY A 52 19.68 11.87 -32.17
C GLY A 52 18.42 11.11 -32.63
N PRO A 53 18.21 9.86 -32.15
CA PRO A 53 17.17 8.98 -32.67
C PRO A 53 15.83 9.71 -32.76
N ALA A 54 15.35 9.89 -34.00
CA ALA A 54 14.16 10.68 -34.23
C ALA A 54 12.99 10.03 -33.50
N LYS A 55 12.25 10.82 -32.72
CA LYS A 55 11.00 10.41 -32.09
C LYS A 55 10.05 9.96 -33.21
N GLY A 56 9.82 8.65 -33.34
CA GLY A 56 9.04 8.04 -34.44
C GLY A 56 9.87 7.43 -35.58
N ALA A 57 11.20 7.34 -35.47
CA ALA A 57 11.98 6.48 -36.35
C ALA A 57 11.63 5.01 -36.09
N MET A 58 11.58 4.18 -37.13
CA MET A 58 11.29 2.74 -37.01
C MET A 58 12.17 2.04 -35.95
N SER A 59 13.43 2.47 -35.80
CA SER A 59 14.34 1.96 -34.77
C SER A 59 13.92 2.34 -33.35
N ALA A 60 13.48 3.58 -33.15
CA ALA A 60 12.97 4.07 -31.86
C ALA A 60 11.64 3.41 -31.49
N GLU A 61 10.76 3.19 -32.46
CA GLU A 61 9.50 2.47 -32.28
C GLU A 61 9.74 1.00 -31.93
N MET A 62 10.65 0.33 -32.64
CA MET A 62 11.04 -1.05 -32.34
C MET A 62 11.61 -1.19 -30.93
N GLN A 63 12.52 -0.30 -30.52
CA GLN A 63 13.05 -0.29 -29.15
C GLN A 63 11.96 -0.05 -28.10
N SER A 64 11.02 0.86 -28.37
CA SER A 64 9.88 1.13 -27.50
C SER A 64 8.98 -0.09 -27.34
N GLN A 65 8.64 -0.78 -28.44
CA GLN A 65 7.82 -1.99 -28.41
C GLN A 65 8.50 -3.13 -27.64
N VAL A 66 9.81 -3.33 -27.84
CA VAL A 66 10.59 -4.30 -27.06
C VAL A 66 10.59 -3.97 -25.58
N GLY A 67 10.72 -2.68 -25.24
CA GLY A 67 10.62 -2.21 -23.85
C GLY A 67 9.25 -2.53 -23.24
N LYS A 68 8.15 -2.24 -23.94
CA LYS A 68 6.79 -2.53 -23.45
C LYS A 68 6.56 -4.03 -23.28
N ALA A 69 6.99 -4.84 -24.24
CA ALA A 69 6.89 -6.30 -24.17
C ALA A 69 7.65 -6.87 -22.95
N ARG A 70 8.89 -6.45 -22.72
CA ARG A 70 9.68 -6.87 -21.55
C ARG A 70 9.05 -6.45 -20.23
N ASN A 71 8.55 -5.22 -20.13
CA ASN A 71 7.87 -4.75 -18.92
C ASN A 71 6.60 -5.57 -18.62
N PHE A 72 5.85 -5.96 -19.66
CA PHE A 72 4.70 -6.84 -19.51
C PHE A 72 5.11 -8.25 -19.08
N GLU A 73 6.12 -8.83 -19.73
CA GLU A 73 6.62 -10.16 -19.40
C GLU A 73 7.09 -10.26 -17.93
N GLN A 74 7.81 -9.24 -17.44
CA GLN A 74 8.23 -9.17 -16.04
C GLN A 74 7.03 -9.10 -15.10
N ALA A 75 6.07 -8.21 -15.37
CA ALA A 75 4.85 -8.11 -14.56
C ALA A 75 4.03 -9.42 -14.57
N ALA A 76 3.96 -10.08 -15.72
CA ALA A 76 3.24 -11.35 -15.88
C ALA A 76 3.91 -12.48 -15.09
N GLN A 77 5.24 -12.50 -15.01
CA GLN A 77 5.96 -13.47 -14.19
C GLN A 77 5.74 -13.22 -12.69
N GLU A 78 5.88 -11.98 -12.24
CA GLU A 78 5.72 -11.62 -10.83
C GLU A 78 4.30 -11.90 -10.32
N ILE A 79 3.30 -11.42 -11.06
CA ILE A 79 1.89 -11.56 -10.67
C ILE A 79 1.40 -12.97 -10.98
N GLY A 80 1.84 -13.59 -12.07
CA GLY A 80 1.50 -14.98 -12.39
C GLY A 80 2.03 -15.95 -11.34
N GLN A 81 3.25 -15.74 -10.82
CA GLN A 81 3.76 -16.50 -9.69
C GLN A 81 2.91 -16.29 -8.44
N LYS A 82 2.57 -15.04 -8.13
CA LYS A 82 1.68 -14.71 -7.00
C LYS A 82 0.32 -15.40 -7.13
N MET A 83 -0.29 -15.39 -8.32
CA MET A 83 -1.54 -16.10 -8.61
C MET A 83 -1.43 -17.61 -8.40
N GLN A 84 -0.26 -18.20 -8.66
CA GLN A 84 -0.04 -19.63 -8.49
C GLN A 84 0.30 -20.03 -7.05
N SER A 85 1.11 -19.23 -6.35
CA SER A 85 1.60 -19.53 -5.00
C SER A 85 0.64 -19.09 -3.91
N ASP A 86 0.04 -17.92 -4.07
CA ASP A 86 -0.89 -17.31 -3.11
C ASP A 86 -1.97 -16.51 -3.86
N PRO A 87 -2.95 -17.21 -4.46
CA PRO A 87 -4.03 -16.56 -5.21
C PRO A 87 -4.85 -15.60 -4.35
N ALA A 88 -4.88 -15.77 -3.02
CA ALA A 88 -5.64 -14.92 -2.10
C ALA A 88 -4.98 -13.57 -1.84
N ALA A 89 -3.66 -13.46 -2.05
CA ALA A 89 -2.92 -12.20 -1.91
C ALA A 89 -2.99 -11.30 -3.15
N VAL A 90 -3.52 -11.79 -4.27
CA VAL A 90 -3.65 -11.00 -5.51
C VAL A 90 -4.62 -9.85 -5.28
N SER A 91 -4.13 -8.63 -5.46
CA SER A 91 -4.88 -7.39 -5.24
C SER A 91 -5.39 -6.77 -6.55
N SER A 92 -6.34 -5.83 -6.47
CA SER A 92 -6.78 -5.07 -7.65
C SER A 92 -5.68 -4.22 -8.26
N GLU A 93 -4.74 -3.73 -7.46
CA GLU A 93 -3.57 -2.98 -7.93
C GLU A 93 -2.66 -3.87 -8.78
N ASP A 94 -2.39 -5.10 -8.33
CA ASP A 94 -1.61 -6.07 -9.11
C ASP A 94 -2.27 -6.32 -10.47
N ALA A 95 -3.58 -6.58 -10.46
CA ALA A 95 -4.33 -6.84 -11.68
C ALA A 95 -4.40 -5.62 -12.62
N ALA A 96 -4.53 -4.40 -12.08
CA ALA A 96 -4.52 -3.16 -12.85
C ALA A 96 -3.13 -2.87 -13.46
N TYR A 97 -2.07 -3.13 -12.70
CA TYR A 97 -0.70 -2.99 -13.16
C TYR A 97 -0.44 -3.92 -14.34
N LEU A 98 -0.78 -5.20 -14.22
CA LEU A 98 -0.61 -6.19 -15.28
C LEU A 98 -1.40 -5.81 -16.55
N LYS A 99 -2.68 -5.45 -16.38
CA LYS A 99 -3.56 -4.99 -17.46
C LYS A 99 -3.00 -3.79 -18.21
N SER A 100 -2.44 -2.82 -17.49
CA SER A 100 -1.84 -1.62 -18.09
C SER A 100 -0.61 -1.96 -18.92
N ARG A 101 0.23 -2.90 -18.47
CA ARG A 101 1.41 -3.34 -19.20
C ARG A 101 1.02 -4.12 -20.46
N GLU A 102 0.03 -5.00 -20.35
CA GLU A 102 -0.47 -5.77 -21.48
C GLU A 102 -1.05 -4.87 -22.57
N ALA A 103 -1.93 -3.94 -22.20
CA ALA A 103 -2.52 -2.97 -23.11
C ALA A 103 -1.46 -2.16 -23.88
N ARG A 104 -0.37 -1.77 -23.20
CA ARG A 104 0.76 -1.08 -23.81
C ARG A 104 1.56 -1.98 -24.74
N ALA A 105 1.76 -3.25 -24.38
CA ALA A 105 2.51 -4.20 -25.18
C ALA A 105 1.78 -4.57 -26.49
N ILE A 106 0.47 -4.80 -26.42
CA ILE A 106 -0.36 -5.14 -27.61
C ILE A 106 -0.80 -3.92 -28.41
N GLY A 107 -0.69 -2.71 -27.83
CA GLY A 107 -1.09 -1.46 -28.47
C GLY A 107 -2.60 -1.25 -28.55
N GLN A 108 -3.39 -2.03 -27.80
CA GLN A 108 -4.85 -1.92 -27.70
C GLN A 108 -5.23 -1.50 -26.28
N GLY A 109 -6.29 -0.70 -26.14
CA GLY A 109 -6.72 -0.17 -24.84
C GLY A 109 -7.23 -1.23 -23.86
N GLN A 110 -7.66 -2.40 -24.37
CA GLN A 110 -8.19 -3.48 -23.56
C GLN A 110 -7.51 -4.80 -23.94
N PRO A 111 -6.90 -5.51 -22.98
CA PRO A 111 -6.33 -6.83 -23.24
C PRO A 111 -7.44 -7.85 -23.54
N PRO A 112 -7.11 -8.96 -24.21
CA PRO A 112 -8.05 -10.05 -24.46
C PRO A 112 -8.68 -10.59 -23.16
N ALA A 113 -9.91 -11.10 -23.26
CA ALA A 113 -10.62 -11.66 -22.11
C ALA A 113 -9.97 -12.95 -21.57
N ASP A 114 -9.19 -13.65 -22.39
CA ASP A 114 -8.49 -14.89 -22.02
C ASP A 114 -7.02 -14.63 -21.63
N SER A 115 -6.68 -13.39 -21.24
CA SER A 115 -5.34 -13.00 -20.84
C SER A 115 -5.07 -13.26 -19.35
N ILE A 116 -3.79 -13.38 -18.99
CA ILE A 116 -3.36 -13.46 -17.58
C ILE A 116 -3.84 -12.23 -16.79
N SER A 117 -3.90 -11.04 -17.42
CA SER A 117 -4.48 -9.85 -16.79
C SER A 117 -5.96 -10.03 -16.43
N ALA A 118 -6.75 -10.65 -17.31
CA ALA A 118 -8.15 -10.91 -17.07
C ALA A 118 -8.36 -11.92 -15.92
N ASP A 119 -7.53 -12.95 -15.86
CA ASP A 119 -7.52 -13.92 -14.75
C ASP A 119 -7.11 -13.25 -13.42
N ALA A 120 -6.08 -12.40 -13.44
CA ALA A 120 -5.65 -11.63 -12.28
C ALA A 120 -6.78 -10.70 -11.79
N GLN A 121 -7.49 -10.02 -12.70
CA GLN A 121 -8.64 -9.19 -12.35
C GLN A 121 -9.77 -9.99 -11.70
N ARG A 122 -10.03 -11.20 -12.21
CA ARG A 122 -11.04 -12.10 -11.64
C ARG A 122 -10.66 -12.53 -10.22
N LEU A 123 -9.42 -12.97 -10.01
CA LEU A 123 -8.93 -13.36 -8.68
C LEU A 123 -8.95 -12.18 -7.70
N ALA A 124 -8.47 -11.00 -8.11
CA ALA A 124 -8.53 -9.80 -7.29
C ALA A 124 -9.97 -9.45 -6.88
N SER A 125 -10.91 -9.50 -7.82
CA SER A 125 -12.34 -9.23 -7.54
C SER A 125 -12.94 -10.24 -6.57
N MET A 126 -12.56 -11.52 -6.68
CA MET A 126 -12.97 -12.57 -5.74
C MET A 126 -12.38 -12.32 -4.34
N ASN A 127 -11.11 -11.90 -4.27
CA ASN A 127 -10.45 -11.60 -3.01
C ASN A 127 -11.05 -10.37 -2.33
N GLU A 128 -11.33 -9.30 -3.07
CA GLU A 128 -12.00 -8.11 -2.53
C GLU A 128 -13.45 -8.37 -2.13
N GLY A 129 -14.16 -9.22 -2.87
CA GLY A 129 -15.47 -9.72 -2.47
C GLY A 129 -15.39 -10.49 -1.16
N ASN A 130 -14.36 -11.33 -1.01
CA ASN A 130 -14.11 -12.07 0.22
C ASN A 130 -13.64 -11.16 1.36
N THR A 131 -12.87 -10.10 1.13
CA THR A 131 -12.51 -9.14 2.19
C THR A 131 -13.71 -8.31 2.60
N LYS A 132 -14.56 -7.87 1.67
CA LYS A 132 -15.84 -7.22 2.00
C LYS A 132 -16.78 -8.13 2.79
N LEU A 133 -16.80 -9.41 2.46
CA LEU A 133 -17.55 -10.42 3.22
C LEU A 133 -16.87 -10.76 4.55
N LYS A 134 -15.54 -10.64 4.66
CA LYS A 134 -14.79 -10.87 5.90
C LYS A 134 -14.78 -9.67 6.86
N ASP A 135 -14.86 -8.45 6.34
CA ASP A 135 -15.18 -7.26 7.11
C ASP A 135 -16.66 -7.29 7.55
N ALA A 136 -17.50 -8.02 6.80
CA ALA A 136 -18.85 -8.41 7.18
C ALA A 136 -18.92 -9.80 7.85
N ASN A 137 -17.81 -10.29 8.45
CA ASN A 137 -17.89 -11.48 9.30
C ASN A 137 -18.71 -11.13 10.55
N ASP A 138 -19.93 -11.68 10.54
CA ASP A 138 -20.55 -12.41 11.65
C ASP A 138 -21.19 -11.62 12.78
N MET A 139 -21.78 -10.45 12.54
CA MET A 139 -22.91 -9.98 13.36
C MET A 139 -23.96 -9.37 12.44
N ASP A 140 -25.24 -9.75 12.63
CA ASP A 140 -26.37 -9.03 12.03
C ASP A 140 -26.20 -7.53 12.38
N PRO A 141 -26.38 -6.56 11.45
CA PRO A 141 -26.24 -5.14 11.78
C PRO A 141 -27.03 -4.71 13.03
N ALA A 142 -28.16 -5.36 13.31
CA ALA A 142 -28.92 -5.13 14.55
C ALA A 142 -28.20 -5.65 15.80
N GLU A 143 -27.50 -6.79 15.70
CA GLU A 143 -26.71 -7.40 16.77
C GLU A 143 -25.44 -6.59 17.04
N GLN A 144 -24.73 -6.14 15.99
CA GLN A 144 -23.59 -5.22 16.16
C GLN A 144 -24.03 -3.93 16.84
N SER A 145 -25.14 -3.34 16.39
CA SER A 145 -25.67 -2.13 17.02
C SER A 145 -26.11 -2.37 18.47
N ALA A 146 -26.58 -3.57 18.82
CA ALA A 146 -26.89 -3.92 20.21
C ALA A 146 -25.61 -4.05 21.05
N ALA A 147 -24.59 -4.73 20.54
CA ALA A 147 -23.28 -4.86 21.17
C ALA A 147 -22.64 -3.49 21.41
N ASP A 148 -22.63 -2.61 20.40
CA ASP A 148 -22.10 -1.26 20.52
C ASP A 148 -22.84 -0.47 21.61
N ARG A 149 -24.18 -0.61 21.72
CA ARG A 149 -24.95 0.09 22.77
C ARG A 149 -24.58 -0.40 24.17
N ILE A 150 -24.36 -1.70 24.34
CA ILE A 150 -23.94 -2.30 25.61
C ILE A 150 -22.53 -1.83 25.96
N GLU A 151 -21.57 -1.90 25.03
CA GLU A 151 -20.19 -1.45 25.25
C GLU A 151 -20.13 0.04 25.61
N ASN A 152 -20.92 0.87 24.91
CA ASN A 152 -21.04 2.29 25.23
C ASN A 152 -21.58 2.53 26.64
N PHE A 153 -22.47 1.67 27.15
CA PHE A 153 -22.94 1.76 28.53
C PHE A 153 -21.86 1.32 29.52
N GLU A 154 -21.22 0.18 29.28
CA GLU A 154 -20.17 -0.37 30.14
C GLU A 154 -19.01 0.62 30.30
N ASN A 155 -18.55 1.22 29.20
CA ASN A 155 -17.48 2.23 29.24
C ASN A 155 -17.82 3.45 30.12
N VAL A 156 -19.08 3.88 30.14
CA VAL A 156 -19.52 4.99 31.00
C VAL A 156 -19.69 4.49 32.44
N ALA A 157 -20.23 3.28 32.63
CA ALA A 157 -20.40 2.67 33.94
C ALA A 157 -19.05 2.47 34.64
N GLU A 158 -18.00 2.04 33.93
CA GLU A 158 -16.65 1.88 34.46
C GLU A 158 -16.03 3.20 34.95
N GLN A 159 -16.41 4.33 34.36
CA GLN A 159 -15.93 5.64 34.79
C GLN A 159 -16.70 6.17 36.01
N VAL A 160 -17.99 5.86 36.12
CA VAL A 160 -18.88 6.41 37.17
C VAL A 160 -18.96 5.49 38.40
N ALA A 161 -18.95 4.17 38.24
CA ALA A 161 -19.03 3.19 39.32
C ALA A 161 -17.94 3.35 40.40
N PRO A 162 -16.64 3.52 40.08
CA PRO A 162 -15.61 3.72 41.11
C PRO A 162 -15.79 5.05 41.85
N LYS A 163 -16.29 6.09 41.16
CA LYS A 163 -16.63 7.38 41.79
C LYS A 163 -17.78 7.21 42.77
N LEU A 164 -18.83 6.48 42.40
CA LEU A 164 -19.95 6.17 43.29
C LEU A 164 -19.51 5.40 44.55
N ALA A 165 -18.59 4.44 44.39
CA ALA A 165 -18.11 3.64 45.52
C ALA A 165 -17.18 4.42 46.47
N THR A 166 -16.33 5.30 45.93
CA THR A 166 -15.29 5.97 46.72
C THR A 166 -15.71 7.36 47.18
N ASN A 167 -16.27 8.17 46.27
CA ASN A 167 -16.60 9.57 46.48
C ASN A 167 -17.91 9.93 45.74
N PRO A 168 -19.08 9.52 46.26
CA PRO A 168 -20.36 9.77 45.60
C PRO A 168 -20.68 11.27 45.43
N GLU A 169 -20.04 12.13 46.21
CA GLU A 169 -20.15 13.59 46.11
C GLU A 169 -19.54 14.19 44.83
N GLN A 170 -18.63 13.44 44.18
CA GLN A 170 -17.97 13.88 42.93
C GLN A 170 -18.72 13.48 41.67
N VAL A 171 -19.79 12.69 41.78
CA VAL A 171 -20.60 12.31 40.63
C VAL A 171 -21.41 13.52 40.19
N THR A 172 -21.22 13.92 38.93
CA THR A 172 -21.88 15.07 38.34
C THR A 172 -23.22 14.68 37.71
N LYS A 173 -24.10 15.67 37.54
CA LYS A 173 -25.41 15.48 36.88
C LYS A 173 -25.27 14.97 35.45
N ASP A 174 -24.34 15.54 34.69
CA ASP A 174 -24.09 15.14 33.30
C ASP A 174 -23.66 13.66 33.19
N GLU A 175 -22.83 13.18 34.12
CA GLU A 175 -22.41 11.78 34.17
C GLU A 175 -23.58 10.86 34.51
N ALA A 176 -24.44 11.24 35.46
CA ALA A 176 -25.61 10.46 35.83
C ALA A 176 -26.66 10.41 34.69
N ASP A 177 -26.86 11.52 33.99
CA ASP A 177 -27.80 11.62 32.85
C ASP A 177 -27.26 10.85 31.63
N LEU A 178 -25.96 10.95 31.36
CA LEU A 178 -25.30 10.18 30.31
C LEU A 178 -25.42 8.68 30.59
N LEU A 179 -25.11 8.23 31.81
CA LEU A 179 -25.19 6.83 32.20
C LEU A 179 -26.62 6.30 32.08
N HIS A 180 -27.62 7.08 32.53
CA HIS A 180 -29.03 6.74 32.37
C HIS A 180 -29.44 6.62 30.89
N SER A 181 -29.00 7.56 30.04
CA SER A 181 -29.28 7.51 28.59
C SER A 181 -28.66 6.28 27.92
N ARG A 182 -27.45 5.88 28.31
CA ARG A 182 -26.78 4.70 27.75
C ARG A 182 -27.44 3.41 28.20
N GLU A 183 -27.85 3.30 29.47
CA GLU A 183 -28.57 2.12 29.97
C GLU A 183 -29.91 1.95 29.24
N GLN A 184 -30.68 3.03 29.08
CA GLN A 184 -31.95 3.02 28.34
C GLN A 184 -31.77 2.60 26.88
N ARG A 185 -30.67 2.99 26.23
CA ARG A 185 -30.37 2.57 24.85
C ARG A 185 -29.91 1.12 24.77
N ALA A 186 -29.16 0.64 25.75
CA ALA A 186 -28.65 -0.73 25.78
C ALA A 186 -29.75 -1.74 26.14
N PHE A 187 -30.54 -1.47 27.19
CA PHE A 187 -31.46 -2.44 27.79
C PHE A 187 -32.94 -2.04 27.69
N GLY A 188 -33.25 -0.82 27.25
CA GLY A 188 -34.64 -0.32 27.14
C GLY A 188 -35.28 0.07 28.47
N ASN A 189 -34.59 -0.12 29.59
CA ASN A 189 -35.02 0.31 30.92
C ASN A 189 -33.81 0.63 31.81
N THR A 190 -34.09 1.18 32.98
CA THR A 190 -33.09 1.42 34.03
C THR A 190 -33.36 0.47 35.17
N SER A 191 -32.34 -0.28 35.57
CA SER A 191 -32.44 -1.24 36.65
C SER A 191 -32.58 -0.52 37.99
N LYS A 192 -33.61 -0.85 38.76
CA LYS A 192 -33.78 -0.31 40.12
C LYS A 192 -32.59 -0.71 40.99
N GLY A 193 -31.88 0.28 41.54
CA GLY A 193 -30.66 0.03 42.32
C GLY A 193 -29.42 -0.31 41.49
N GLY A 194 -29.50 -0.28 40.16
CA GLY A 194 -28.33 -0.37 39.27
C GLY A 194 -27.47 0.91 39.31
N VAL A 195 -26.33 0.88 38.63
CA VAL A 195 -25.35 1.99 38.66
C VAL A 195 -25.95 3.33 38.23
N ALA A 196 -26.83 3.38 37.23
CA ALA A 196 -27.48 4.64 36.83
C ALA A 196 -28.48 5.14 37.88
N SER A 197 -29.25 4.24 38.49
CA SER A 197 -30.17 4.59 39.58
C SER A 197 -29.42 5.10 40.81
N GLN A 198 -28.26 4.51 41.12
CA GLN A 198 -27.39 4.98 42.20
C GLN A 198 -26.75 6.32 41.87
N ALA A 199 -26.29 6.52 40.62
CA ALA A 199 -25.77 7.80 40.15
C ALA A 199 -26.78 8.94 40.31
N GLN A 200 -28.01 8.73 39.85
CA GLN A 200 -29.09 9.71 39.99
C GLN A 200 -29.43 10.01 41.45
N SER A 201 -29.42 8.99 42.32
CA SER A 201 -29.67 9.16 43.75
C SER A 201 -28.54 9.96 44.42
N ALA A 202 -27.29 9.65 44.11
CA ALA A 202 -26.12 10.37 44.62
C ALA A 202 -26.14 11.85 44.20
N VAL A 203 -26.43 12.13 42.92
CA VAL A 203 -26.58 13.50 42.43
C VAL A 203 -27.70 14.24 43.15
N ALA A 204 -28.87 13.63 43.30
CA ALA A 204 -29.99 14.24 44.02
C ALA A 204 -29.63 14.56 45.49
N GLU A 205 -28.93 13.66 46.18
CA GLU A 205 -28.42 13.92 47.53
C GLU A 205 -27.40 15.06 47.54
N ASN A 206 -26.48 15.11 46.58
CA ASN A 206 -25.48 16.17 46.48
C ASN A 206 -26.12 17.54 46.21
N GLU A 207 -27.14 17.61 45.35
CA GLU A 207 -27.91 18.84 45.09
C GLU A 207 -28.61 19.32 46.37
N THR A 208 -29.15 18.41 47.20
CA THR A 208 -29.78 18.79 48.48
C THR A 208 -28.77 19.27 49.53
N LYS A 209 -27.58 18.66 49.59
CA LYS A 209 -26.52 19.03 50.54
C LYS A 209 -25.83 20.35 50.17
N GLY A 210 -25.63 20.62 48.88
CA GLY A 210 -25.03 21.87 48.38
C GLY A 210 -25.96 23.08 48.46
N SER A 211 -27.26 22.87 48.73
CA SER A 211 -28.28 23.93 48.82
C SER A 211 -28.56 24.41 50.25
N LYS A 212 -27.68 24.07 51.22
CA LYS A 212 -27.86 24.35 52.66
C LYS A 212 -26.67 25.10 53.23
#